data_AF-A0A2V7XGY9-F1
#
_entry.id   AF-A0A2V7XGY9-F1
#
_cell.length_a   1.000
_cell.length_b   1.000
_cell.length_c   1.000
_cell.angle_alpha   90.00
_cell.angle_beta   90.00
_cell.angle_gamma   90.00
#
_symmetry.space_group_name_H-M   'P 1'
#
loop_
_entity.id
_entity.type
_entity.pdbx_description
1 polymer ?
#
loop_
_entity_poly.entity_id
_entity_poly.type
_entity_poly.pdbx_seq_one_letter_code
_entity_poly.pdbx_strand_id
1 'polypeptide(L)'
;MSDVGITGRRRRKEIKRLAAQRVPLSGRRGYRAAQEVLAQGLKLWKTADNKTRLALMLLGPLNLLLLVLIANDEIFAAIPPRERVPIVMGVVVYAGLVLTTFLLAIGTLRPEEAGPAIAHGRRAGDTNPPIGIRHYEDVLRWDLDDYQRAWQRVTRAQLVDEMAEQAHGVAEANRRKFRTLAHLFLGLQAMIALAVVLVVGIGAVLMLEGQSEKIKLKGGMTITIPALKGSPAASEAGAGGAGKGPARDWDRFPAVVDKSTNEEIVALGDVHGAYDRLLHLLQVGGIARADPKAKGGYAWAGGKRTLVSVGDLIDKGPQSLEVLDLMMSLQSGARAAGGDVIVTLGNHEAEFLARPGKKKKAEEFERELSERNIDLHDVAEGRNAYGRFFLGLPVAARVNGWFFSHAGSTSGMSLTQIGDRFRAVVDSGRWKNPFLIGDDSLLEARKWWKGDTDDKDLAALPAAHIVFGHDPGAFRDKGTIQTKGGRLFLIDVGMTPEFDYSKGALLLIDRKDGLEVATPLDASGARREVWRGPAPHGS
;
A
#
# COMPACT_ATOMS: atom_id res chain seq x y z
N MET A 1 10.47 38.86 15.96
CA MET A 1 11.47 37.83 16.33
C MET A 1 12.12 37.39 15.03
N SER A 2 13.14 38.14 14.59
CA SER A 2 14.58 37.98 14.88
C SER A 2 15.24 37.34 13.65
N ASP A 3 15.70 38.20 12.73
CA ASP A 3 17.13 38.36 12.39
C ASP A 3 17.52 37.28 11.34
N VAL A 4 17.95 37.63 10.13
CA VAL A 4 19.33 38.03 9.88
C VAL A 4 19.42 38.89 8.60
N GLY A 5 19.63 40.18 8.79
CA GLY A 5 20.15 41.07 7.76
C GLY A 5 21.65 40.88 7.60
N ILE A 6 22.11 39.83 6.89
CA ILE A 6 23.52 39.77 6.46
C ILE A 6 23.72 40.74 5.30
N THR A 7 24.22 41.90 5.68
CA THR A 7 24.81 42.98 4.90
C THR A 7 25.39 42.53 3.54
N GLY A 8 24.94 43.19 2.46
CA GLY A 8 25.41 42.97 1.08
C GLY A 8 26.94 43.14 0.90
N ARG A 9 27.65 43.69 1.89
CA ARG A 9 29.12 43.80 1.92
C ARG A 9 29.81 42.45 2.13
N ARG A 10 29.24 41.55 2.96
CA ARG A 10 29.78 40.19 3.18
C ARG A 10 29.60 39.33 1.94
N ARG A 11 28.40 39.36 1.35
CA ARG A 11 28.09 38.68 0.08
C ARG A 11 28.95 39.21 -1.08
N ARG A 12 29.19 40.52 -1.18
CA ARG A 12 30.11 41.09 -2.18
C ARG A 12 31.58 40.69 -1.95
N LYS A 13 32.05 40.61 -0.70
CA LYS A 13 33.41 40.11 -0.38
C LYS A 13 33.57 38.63 -0.72
N GLU A 14 32.55 37.83 -0.45
CA GLU A 14 32.52 36.41 -0.77
C GLU A 14 32.47 36.16 -2.28
N ILE A 15 31.64 36.91 -3.01
CA ILE A 15 31.63 36.91 -4.48
C ILE A 15 32.99 37.36 -5.04
N LYS A 16 33.63 38.39 -4.48
CA LYS A 16 34.99 38.82 -4.88
C LYS A 16 36.06 37.76 -4.58
N ARG A 17 35.96 37.06 -3.44
CA ARG A 17 36.87 35.97 -3.05
C ARG A 17 36.72 34.75 -3.97
N LEU A 18 35.48 34.38 -4.29
CA LEU A 18 35.15 33.33 -5.26
C LEU A 18 35.56 33.72 -6.69
N ALA A 19 35.43 35.00 -7.05
CA ALA A 19 35.91 35.52 -8.34
C ALA A 19 37.44 35.56 -8.44
N ALA A 20 38.16 35.82 -7.34
CA ALA A 20 39.62 35.77 -7.27
C ALA A 20 40.18 34.34 -7.30
N GLN A 21 39.35 33.33 -6.99
CA GLN A 21 39.68 31.91 -7.07
C GLN A 21 39.27 31.25 -8.40
N ARG A 22 38.99 32.03 -9.46
CA ARG A 22 38.61 31.53 -10.80
C ARG A 22 39.77 30.80 -11.50
N VAL A 23 40.19 29.67 -10.96
CA VAL A 23 40.85 28.63 -11.74
C VAL A 23 39.72 27.93 -12.49
N PRO A 24 39.71 27.94 -13.84
CA PRO A 24 38.74 27.17 -14.60
C PRO A 24 38.74 25.72 -14.12
N LEU A 25 37.56 25.17 -13.84
CA LEU A 25 37.46 23.76 -13.47
C LEU A 25 38.12 22.93 -14.58
N SER A 26 38.91 21.92 -14.18
CA SER A 26 39.44 20.99 -15.17
C SER A 26 38.30 20.36 -15.97
N GLY A 27 38.51 20.09 -17.26
CA GLY A 27 37.42 19.67 -18.16
C GLY A 27 36.61 18.46 -17.66
N ARG A 28 37.21 17.54 -16.90
CA ARG A 28 36.51 16.43 -16.24
C ARG A 28 35.58 16.87 -15.10
N ARG A 29 36.00 17.86 -14.29
CA ARG A 29 35.20 18.39 -13.18
C ARG A 29 34.07 19.27 -13.69
N GLY A 30 34.32 20.09 -14.71
CA GLY A 30 33.29 20.88 -15.38
C GLY A 30 32.19 20.01 -15.98
N TYR A 31 32.56 18.94 -16.70
CA TYR A 31 31.60 18.00 -17.26
C TYR A 31 30.75 17.31 -16.17
N ARG A 32 31.36 16.76 -15.12
CA ARG A 32 30.59 16.15 -14.01
C ARG A 32 29.62 17.12 -13.34
N ALA A 33 30.07 18.35 -13.06
CA ALA A 33 29.22 19.35 -12.44
C ALA A 33 28.01 19.70 -13.32
N ALA A 34 28.22 19.83 -14.64
CA ALA A 34 27.11 20.04 -15.57
C ALA A 34 26.16 18.82 -15.64
N GLN A 35 26.68 17.59 -15.55
CA GLN A 35 25.84 16.38 -15.51
C GLN A 35 24.96 16.36 -14.25
N GLU A 36 25.54 16.72 -13.10
CA GLU A 36 24.82 16.78 -11.83
C GLU A 36 23.69 17.82 -11.86
N VAL A 37 23.93 19.00 -12.43
CA VAL A 37 22.89 20.04 -12.57
C VAL A 37 21.74 19.56 -13.46
N LEU A 38 22.04 18.95 -14.61
CA LEU A 38 21.01 18.40 -15.49
C LEU A 38 20.21 17.28 -14.79
N ALA A 39 20.90 16.36 -14.09
CA ALA A 39 20.26 15.29 -13.33
C ALA A 39 19.35 15.82 -12.21
N GLN A 40 19.76 16.89 -11.52
CA GLN A 40 18.92 17.57 -10.53
C GLN A 40 17.67 18.17 -11.18
N GLY A 41 17.80 18.82 -12.33
CA GLY A 41 16.68 19.36 -13.10
C GLY A 41 15.66 18.29 -13.51
N LEU A 42 16.11 17.15 -14.01
CA LEU A 42 15.24 16.02 -14.38
C LEU A 42 14.56 15.40 -13.15
N LYS A 43 15.25 15.33 -12.01
CA LYS A 43 14.65 14.87 -10.75
C LYS A 43 13.52 15.78 -10.28
N LEU A 44 13.72 17.10 -10.37
CA LEU A 44 12.70 18.09 -10.03
C LEU A 44 11.48 17.97 -10.94
N TRP A 45 11.70 17.74 -12.24
CA TRP A 45 10.62 17.51 -13.21
C TRP A 45 9.77 16.29 -12.81
N LYS A 46 10.40 15.13 -12.58
CA LYS A 46 9.70 13.91 -12.15
C LYS A 46 8.94 14.12 -10.83
N THR A 47 9.50 14.93 -9.93
CA THR A 47 8.85 15.27 -8.66
C THR A 47 7.57 16.09 -8.90
N ALA A 48 7.59 17.04 -9.83
CA ALA A 48 6.41 17.82 -10.20
C ALA A 48 5.31 16.92 -10.77
N ASP A 49 5.64 16.01 -11.69
CA ASP A 49 4.67 15.08 -12.29
C ASP A 49 4.05 14.14 -11.23
N ASN A 50 4.86 13.61 -10.32
CA ASN A 50 4.38 12.78 -9.21
C ASN A 50 3.43 13.55 -8.28
N LYS A 51 3.75 14.81 -7.95
CA LYS A 51 2.89 15.66 -7.11
C LYS A 51 1.58 16.01 -7.82
N THR A 52 1.58 16.22 -9.14
CA THR A 52 0.34 16.39 -9.89
C THR A 52 -0.53 15.14 -9.84
N ARG A 53 0.05 13.95 -10.03
CA ARG A 53 -0.72 12.69 -9.94
C ARG A 53 -1.36 12.51 -8.57
N LEU A 54 -0.62 12.83 -7.50
CA LEU A 54 -1.17 12.83 -6.15
C LEU A 54 -2.36 13.79 -6.01
N ALA A 55 -2.26 15.01 -6.54
CA ALA A 55 -3.37 15.97 -6.54
C ALA A 55 -4.61 15.43 -7.29
N LEU A 56 -4.41 14.77 -8.43
CA LEU A 56 -5.50 14.09 -9.18
C LEU A 56 -6.12 12.92 -8.39
N MET A 57 -5.31 12.14 -7.66
CA MET A 57 -5.83 11.07 -6.80
C MET A 57 -6.69 11.61 -5.65
N LEU A 58 -6.35 12.79 -5.11
CA LEU A 58 -7.13 13.44 -4.05
C LEU A 58 -8.45 14.06 -4.55
N LEU A 59 -8.50 14.50 -5.81
CA LEU A 59 -9.71 15.05 -6.44
C LEU A 59 -10.88 14.04 -6.48
N GLY A 60 -10.59 12.75 -6.72
CA GLY A 60 -11.62 11.71 -6.86
C GLY A 60 -12.51 11.55 -5.62
N PRO A 61 -11.94 11.20 -4.44
CA PRO A 61 -12.71 11.04 -3.21
C PRO A 61 -13.45 12.32 -2.78
N LEU A 62 -12.81 13.49 -2.94
CA LEU A 62 -13.40 14.78 -2.57
C LEU A 62 -14.67 15.08 -3.40
N ASN A 63 -14.62 14.83 -4.71
CA ASN A 63 -15.75 15.03 -5.61
C ASN A 63 -16.87 13.99 -5.40
N LEU A 64 -16.51 12.74 -5.06
CA LEU A 64 -17.47 11.67 -4.81
C LEU A 64 -18.38 11.99 -3.62
N LEU A 65 -17.83 12.53 -2.53
CA LEU A 65 -18.58 12.91 -1.34
C LEU A 65 -19.67 13.97 -1.65
N LEU A 66 -19.29 15.02 -2.37
CA LEU A 66 -20.22 16.07 -2.80
C LEU A 66 -21.28 15.55 -3.78
N LEU A 67 -20.87 14.71 -4.74
CA LEU A 67 -21.80 14.12 -5.70
C LEU A 67 -22.86 13.25 -5.00
N VAL A 68 -22.46 12.44 -4.01
CA VAL A 68 -23.41 11.61 -3.23
C VAL A 68 -24.41 12.48 -2.46
N LEU A 69 -23.98 13.61 -1.91
CA LEU A 69 -24.87 14.53 -1.19
C LEU A 69 -25.86 15.25 -2.10
N ILE A 70 -25.43 15.64 -3.31
CA ILE A 70 -26.27 16.37 -4.28
C ILE A 70 -27.19 15.42 -5.04
N ALA A 71 -26.72 14.23 -5.41
CA ALA A 71 -27.48 13.24 -6.18
C ALA A 71 -28.50 12.48 -5.34
N ASN A 72 -28.54 12.69 -4.02
CA ASN A 72 -29.56 12.13 -3.16
C ASN A 72 -30.78 13.06 -3.12
N ASP A 73 -31.83 12.67 -3.85
CA ASP A 73 -33.07 13.44 -3.95
C ASP A 73 -33.76 13.67 -2.61
N GLU A 74 -33.63 12.74 -1.65
CA GLU A 74 -34.22 12.87 -0.31
C GLU A 74 -33.51 13.97 0.49
N ILE A 75 -32.18 14.00 0.46
CA ILE A 75 -31.37 15.03 1.13
C ILE A 75 -31.65 16.39 0.51
N PHE A 76 -31.71 16.48 -0.81
CA PHE A 76 -31.96 17.76 -1.49
C PHE A 76 -33.40 18.26 -1.29
N ALA A 77 -34.38 17.36 -1.27
CA ALA A 77 -35.77 17.69 -0.98
C ALA A 77 -35.98 18.17 0.46
N ALA A 78 -35.19 17.67 1.41
CA ALA A 78 -35.24 18.08 2.82
C ALA A 78 -34.70 19.50 3.07
N ILE A 79 -33.98 20.12 2.11
CA ILE A 79 -33.47 21.49 2.24
C ILE A 79 -34.58 22.50 1.86
N PRO A 80 -34.78 23.60 2.61
CA PRO A 80 -35.76 24.63 2.28
C PRO A 80 -35.49 25.31 0.95
N PRO A 81 -36.53 25.72 0.21
CA PRO A 81 -36.37 26.46 -1.04
C PRO A 81 -35.45 27.70 -0.94
N ARG A 82 -35.44 28.38 0.22
CA ARG A 82 -34.59 29.56 0.47
C ARG A 82 -33.10 29.21 0.57
N GLU A 83 -32.77 28.07 1.16
CA GLU A 83 -31.37 27.62 1.36
C GLU A 83 -30.83 26.83 0.16
N ARG A 84 -31.70 26.33 -0.74
CA ARG A 84 -31.28 25.65 -1.97
C ARG A 84 -30.46 26.56 -2.89
N VAL A 85 -30.82 27.84 -3.01
CA VAL A 85 -30.15 28.79 -3.92
C VAL A 85 -28.67 28.97 -3.60
N PRO A 86 -28.25 29.31 -2.36
CA PRO A 86 -26.82 29.44 -2.04
C PRO A 86 -26.06 28.12 -2.14
N ILE A 87 -26.70 26.98 -1.84
CA ILE A 87 -26.09 25.65 -1.97
C ILE A 87 -25.83 25.33 -3.45
N VAL A 88 -26.82 25.52 -4.33
CA VAL A 88 -26.65 25.32 -5.78
C VAL A 88 -25.58 26.26 -6.34
N MET A 89 -25.56 27.52 -5.94
CA MET A 89 -24.50 28.46 -6.33
C MET A 89 -23.12 27.98 -5.89
N GLY A 90 -22.99 27.51 -4.64
CA GLY A 90 -21.72 26.96 -4.14
C GLY A 90 -21.29 25.70 -4.87
N VAL A 91 -22.23 24.82 -5.26
CA VAL A 91 -21.96 23.64 -6.09
C VAL A 91 -21.48 24.03 -7.50
N VAL A 92 -22.07 25.05 -8.12
CA VAL A 92 -21.62 25.56 -9.43
C VAL A 92 -20.19 26.12 -9.34
N VAL A 93 -19.90 26.91 -8.30
CA VAL A 93 -18.53 27.41 -8.04
C VAL A 93 -17.56 26.24 -7.81
N TYR A 94 -17.98 25.24 -7.04
CA TYR A 94 -17.18 24.03 -6.80
C TYR A 94 -16.88 23.29 -8.11
N ALA A 95 -17.88 23.07 -8.96
CA ALA A 95 -17.70 22.43 -10.28
C ALA A 95 -16.74 23.23 -11.18
N GLY A 96 -16.82 24.57 -11.17
CA GLY A 96 -15.87 25.44 -11.86
C GLY A 96 -14.43 25.30 -11.35
N LEU A 97 -14.25 25.16 -10.04
CA LEU A 97 -12.95 24.90 -9.41
C LEU A 97 -12.41 23.51 -9.77
N VAL A 98 -13.27 22.48 -9.81
CA VAL A 98 -12.89 21.13 -10.27
C VAL A 98 -12.32 21.20 -11.68
N LEU A 99 -13.06 21.83 -12.60
CA LEU A 99 -12.64 21.94 -14.00
C LEU A 99 -11.32 22.71 -14.12
N THR A 100 -11.17 23.83 -13.43
CA THR A 100 -9.96 24.64 -13.46
C THR A 100 -8.76 23.87 -12.90
N THR A 101 -8.93 23.17 -11.78
CA THR A 101 -7.90 22.34 -11.16
C THR A 101 -7.50 21.18 -12.09
N PHE A 102 -8.47 20.57 -12.78
CA PHE A 102 -8.20 19.54 -13.77
C PHE A 102 -7.41 20.08 -14.98
N LEU A 103 -7.77 21.25 -15.51
CA LEU A 103 -7.04 21.93 -16.58
C LEU A 103 -5.61 22.30 -16.16
N LEU A 104 -5.41 22.76 -14.92
CA LEU A 104 -4.08 23.01 -14.37
C LEU A 104 -3.26 21.72 -14.26
N ALA A 105 -3.87 20.61 -13.87
CA ALA A 105 -3.20 19.31 -13.79
C ALA A 105 -2.76 18.84 -15.19
N ILE A 106 -3.63 18.95 -16.20
CA ILE A 106 -3.26 18.69 -17.60
C ILE A 106 -2.10 19.60 -18.01
N GLY A 107 -2.17 20.90 -17.69
CA GLY A 107 -1.10 21.85 -17.98
C GLY A 107 0.25 21.47 -17.35
N THR A 108 0.26 20.89 -16.15
CA THR A 108 1.49 20.38 -15.54
C THR A 108 1.99 19.07 -16.14
N LEU A 109 1.11 18.19 -16.62
CA LEU A 109 1.47 16.87 -17.19
C LEU A 109 1.72 16.91 -18.70
N ARG A 110 1.30 17.98 -19.37
CA ARG A 110 1.50 18.16 -20.80
C ARG A 110 2.99 17.97 -21.11
N PRO A 111 3.34 17.11 -22.08
CA PRO A 111 4.71 17.04 -22.57
C PRO A 111 5.06 18.41 -23.18
N GLU A 112 6.04 19.09 -22.58
CA GLU A 112 6.63 20.27 -23.23
C GLU A 112 7.54 19.74 -24.34
N GLU A 113 7.29 20.13 -25.59
CA GLU A 113 8.25 19.98 -26.68
C GLU A 113 9.50 20.76 -26.29
N ALA A 114 10.64 20.09 -26.17
CA ALA A 114 11.88 20.78 -25.89
C ALA A 114 12.25 21.54 -27.18
N GLY A 115 12.15 22.87 -27.18
CA GLY A 115 12.55 23.65 -28.34
C GLY A 115 13.97 23.27 -28.79
N PRO A 116 14.24 23.18 -30.11
CA PRO A 116 15.54 22.72 -30.61
C PRO A 116 16.66 23.64 -30.12
N ALA A 117 17.71 23.05 -29.54
CA ALA A 117 18.85 23.80 -28.99
C ALA A 117 19.58 24.63 -30.06
N ILE A 118 19.52 24.18 -31.32
CA ILE A 118 20.14 24.84 -32.49
C ILE A 118 19.55 26.26 -32.73
N ALA A 119 18.44 26.64 -32.09
CA ALA A 119 17.86 27.98 -32.17
C ALA A 119 18.54 29.04 -31.27
N HIS A 120 19.35 28.64 -30.27
CA HIS A 120 20.13 29.59 -29.46
C HIS A 120 21.41 29.97 -30.20
N GLY A 121 21.28 30.96 -31.09
CA GLY A 121 22.29 31.36 -32.07
C GLY A 121 23.72 31.51 -31.53
N ARG A 122 24.67 31.14 -32.42
CA ARG A 122 26.11 31.40 -32.30
C ARG A 122 26.39 32.69 -31.55
N ARG A 123 27.02 32.59 -30.37
CA ARG A 123 27.59 33.77 -29.72
C ARG A 123 28.72 34.30 -30.60
N ALA A 124 28.72 35.61 -30.87
CA ALA A 124 29.79 36.23 -31.65
C ALA A 124 31.15 35.99 -30.94
N GLY A 125 32.08 35.30 -31.62
CA GLY A 125 33.40 34.95 -31.10
C GLY A 125 33.57 33.50 -30.61
N ASP A 126 32.56 32.64 -30.76
CA ASP A 126 32.69 31.22 -30.42
C ASP A 126 33.51 30.45 -31.46
N THR A 127 34.64 29.88 -31.05
CA THR A 127 35.56 29.13 -31.93
C THR A 127 35.15 27.68 -32.10
N ASN A 128 34.23 27.15 -31.27
CA ASN A 128 33.84 25.74 -31.35
C ASN A 128 32.41 25.51 -30.82
N PRO A 129 31.37 25.89 -31.58
CA PRO A 129 29.99 25.87 -31.12
C PRO A 129 29.49 24.44 -30.80
N PRO A 130 28.45 24.32 -29.96
CA PRO A 130 27.75 23.06 -29.72
C PRO A 130 27.23 22.50 -31.05
N ILE A 131 27.37 21.18 -31.23
CA ILE A 131 27.03 20.49 -32.48
C ILE A 131 25.67 19.81 -32.40
N GLY A 132 25.09 19.66 -31.21
CA GLY A 132 23.75 19.15 -30.99
C GLY A 132 23.68 17.61 -30.92
N ILE A 133 24.79 16.92 -30.69
CA ILE A 133 24.81 15.44 -30.74
C ILE A 133 24.08 14.78 -29.57
N ARG A 134 23.87 15.47 -28.45
CA ARG A 134 23.16 14.93 -27.27
C ARG A 134 21.66 15.22 -27.24
N HIS A 135 21.15 16.03 -28.15
CA HIS A 135 19.74 16.41 -28.17
C HIS A 135 18.94 15.32 -28.86
N TYR A 136 18.12 14.58 -28.10
CA TYR A 136 17.41 13.41 -28.61
C TYR A 136 16.54 13.73 -29.84
N GLU A 137 15.91 14.91 -29.87
CA GLU A 137 15.10 15.38 -31.00
C GLU A 137 15.93 15.74 -32.24
N ASP A 138 17.20 16.12 -32.05
CA ASP A 138 18.11 16.44 -33.15
C ASP A 138 18.79 15.19 -33.71
N VAL A 139 18.85 14.07 -32.97
CA VAL A 139 19.47 12.80 -33.45
C VAL A 139 18.87 12.34 -34.77
N LEU A 140 17.55 12.47 -34.93
CA LEU A 140 16.85 12.08 -36.17
C LEU A 140 17.13 13.01 -37.37
N ARG A 141 17.78 14.15 -37.14
CA ARG A 141 18.18 15.10 -38.21
C ARG A 141 19.57 14.78 -38.79
N TRP A 142 20.31 13.87 -38.17
CA TRP A 142 21.60 13.42 -38.67
C TRP A 142 21.42 12.20 -39.57
N ASP A 143 22.22 12.14 -40.63
CA ASP A 143 22.55 10.84 -41.22
C ASP A 143 23.34 10.00 -40.20
N LEU A 144 23.10 8.68 -40.17
CA LEU A 144 23.70 7.81 -39.15
C LEU A 144 25.23 7.84 -39.19
N ASP A 145 25.82 7.87 -40.37
CA ASP A 145 27.28 7.87 -40.52
C ASP A 145 27.87 9.21 -40.10
N ASP A 146 27.19 10.32 -40.39
CA ASP A 146 27.57 11.65 -39.92
C ASP A 146 27.43 11.79 -38.40
N TYR A 147 26.38 11.21 -37.81
CA TYR A 147 26.18 11.19 -36.37
C TYR A 147 27.31 10.43 -35.65
N GLN A 148 27.71 9.27 -36.19
CA GLN A 148 28.84 8.50 -35.66
C GLN A 148 30.17 9.27 -35.79
N ARG A 149 30.42 9.90 -36.94
CA ARG A 149 31.61 10.77 -37.13
C ARG A 149 31.61 11.95 -36.17
N ALA A 150 30.45 12.52 -35.87
CA ALA A 150 30.32 13.63 -34.92
C ALA A 150 30.70 13.20 -33.49
N TRP A 151 30.28 12.01 -33.04
CA TRP A 151 30.70 11.44 -31.74
C TRP A 151 32.22 11.23 -31.63
N GLN A 152 32.90 10.92 -32.74
CA GLN A 152 34.36 10.74 -32.74
C GLN A 152 35.13 12.06 -32.69
N ARG A 153 34.53 13.16 -33.16
CA ARG A 153 35.17 14.48 -33.30
C ARG A 153 34.79 15.48 -32.19
N VAL A 154 33.71 15.23 -31.46
CA VAL A 154 33.21 16.15 -30.43
C VAL A 154 34.24 16.38 -29.32
N THR A 155 34.38 17.64 -28.92
CA THR A 155 35.25 18.02 -27.81
C THR A 155 34.49 18.04 -26.48
N ARG A 156 35.21 17.90 -25.37
CA ARG A 156 34.59 18.00 -24.03
C ARG A 156 33.96 19.36 -23.76
N ALA A 157 34.52 20.44 -24.32
CA ALA A 157 33.97 21.78 -24.16
C ALA A 157 32.57 21.87 -24.78
N GLN A 158 32.42 21.39 -26.02
CA GLN A 158 31.13 21.31 -26.72
C GLN A 158 30.10 20.48 -25.93
N LEU A 159 30.51 19.36 -25.33
CA LEU A 159 29.62 18.54 -24.49
C LEU A 159 29.16 19.28 -23.21
N VAL A 160 30.04 20.09 -22.60
CA VAL A 160 29.67 20.89 -21.42
C VAL A 160 28.70 22.01 -21.82
N ASP A 161 28.93 22.67 -22.95
CA ASP A 161 28.05 23.73 -23.45
C ASP A 161 26.67 23.19 -23.83
N GLU A 162 26.59 22.05 -24.55
CA GLU A 162 25.32 21.38 -24.85
C GLU A 162 24.57 20.99 -23.56
N MET A 163 25.27 20.48 -22.54
CA MET A 163 24.64 20.15 -21.27
C MET A 163 24.19 21.38 -20.48
N ALA A 164 24.90 22.51 -20.60
CA ALA A 164 24.49 23.76 -19.98
C ALA A 164 23.21 24.31 -20.63
N GLU A 165 23.09 24.20 -21.95
CA GLU A 165 21.87 24.54 -22.69
C GLU A 165 20.69 23.64 -22.29
N GLN A 166 20.90 22.32 -22.22
CA GLN A 166 19.89 21.37 -21.75
C GLN A 166 19.46 21.68 -20.30
N ALA A 167 20.42 21.94 -19.41
CA ALA A 167 20.13 22.28 -18.03
C ALA A 167 19.33 23.59 -17.93
N HIS A 168 19.62 24.58 -18.78
CA HIS A 168 18.87 25.83 -18.85
C HIS A 168 17.42 25.60 -19.30
N GLY A 169 17.22 24.86 -20.40
CA GLY A 169 15.87 24.52 -20.88
C GLY A 169 15.05 23.75 -19.84
N VAL A 170 15.66 22.75 -19.19
CA VAL A 170 15.02 22.00 -18.10
C VAL A 170 14.71 22.89 -16.89
N ALA A 171 15.55 23.87 -16.58
CA ALA A 171 15.28 24.82 -15.50
C ALA A 171 14.09 25.74 -15.81
N GLU A 172 13.95 26.23 -17.04
CA GLU A 172 12.80 27.01 -17.47
C GLU A 172 11.50 26.20 -17.47
N ALA A 173 11.54 24.98 -18.00
CA ALA A 173 10.42 24.04 -17.98
C ALA A 173 9.96 23.76 -16.55
N ASN A 174 10.91 23.46 -15.64
CA ASN A 174 10.62 23.31 -14.22
C ASN A 174 9.99 24.57 -13.64
N ARG A 175 10.51 25.77 -13.94
CA ARG A 175 9.95 27.03 -13.41
C ARG A 175 8.49 27.23 -13.84
N ARG A 176 8.14 26.89 -15.09
CA ARG A 176 6.75 26.91 -15.57
C ARG A 176 5.91 25.86 -14.86
N LYS A 177 6.35 24.60 -14.83
CA LYS A 177 5.65 23.48 -14.16
C LYS A 177 5.37 23.77 -12.69
N PHE A 178 6.37 24.20 -11.92
CA PHE A 178 6.18 24.51 -10.48
C PHE A 178 5.26 25.69 -10.25
N ARG A 179 5.20 26.68 -11.16
CA ARG A 179 4.22 27.77 -11.07
C ARG A 179 2.80 27.25 -11.28
N THR A 180 2.57 26.42 -12.30
CA THR A 180 1.26 25.80 -12.54
C THR A 180 0.88 24.86 -11.39
N LEU A 181 1.84 24.10 -10.87
CA LEU A 181 1.66 23.22 -9.71
C LEU A 181 1.25 24.01 -8.46
N ALA A 182 1.83 25.18 -8.21
CA ALA A 182 1.43 26.02 -7.08
C ALA A 182 -0.05 26.45 -7.19
N HIS A 183 -0.49 26.84 -8.39
CA HIS A 183 -1.91 27.17 -8.64
C HIS A 183 -2.81 25.93 -8.51
N LEU A 184 -2.34 24.76 -8.93
CA LEU A 184 -3.07 23.49 -8.77
C LEU A 184 -3.36 23.21 -7.29
N PHE A 185 -2.34 23.32 -6.43
CA PHE A 185 -2.50 23.11 -4.99
C PHE A 185 -3.37 24.18 -4.34
N LEU A 186 -3.29 25.44 -4.79
CA LEU A 186 -4.18 26.51 -4.33
C LEU A 186 -5.63 26.21 -4.70
N GLY A 187 -5.89 25.74 -5.92
CA GLY A 187 -7.21 25.29 -6.36
C GLY A 187 -7.74 24.15 -5.51
N LEU A 188 -6.91 23.14 -5.24
CA LEU A 188 -7.27 22.02 -4.37
C LEU A 188 -7.62 22.48 -2.93
N GLN A 189 -6.85 23.40 -2.36
CA GLN A 189 -7.15 23.98 -1.04
C GLN A 189 -8.48 24.75 -1.04
N ALA A 190 -8.73 25.56 -2.06
CA ALA A 190 -9.99 26.28 -2.21
C ALA A 190 -11.19 25.32 -2.35
N MET A 191 -11.03 24.24 -3.12
CA MET A 191 -12.04 23.19 -3.24
C MET A 191 -12.33 22.50 -1.91
N ILE A 192 -11.30 22.11 -1.16
CA ILE A 192 -11.49 21.47 0.16
C ILE A 192 -12.22 22.42 1.10
N ALA A 193 -11.83 23.70 1.16
CA ALA A 193 -12.50 24.69 1.98
C ALA A 193 -13.98 24.85 1.60
N LEU A 194 -14.28 24.97 0.32
CA LEU A 194 -15.65 25.10 -0.18
C LEU A 194 -16.48 23.82 0.06
N ALA A 195 -15.89 22.63 -0.10
CA ALA A 195 -16.53 21.36 0.20
C ALA A 195 -16.93 21.28 1.67
N VAL A 196 -16.05 21.67 2.59
CA VAL A 196 -16.34 21.71 4.03
C VAL A 196 -17.49 22.69 4.30
N VAL A 197 -17.47 23.89 3.72
CA VAL A 197 -18.55 24.88 3.87
C VAL A 197 -19.88 24.33 3.38
N LEU A 198 -19.92 23.66 2.22
CA LEU A 198 -21.13 23.07 1.67
C LEU A 198 -21.66 21.93 2.54
N VAL A 199 -20.80 21.00 2.96
CA VAL A 199 -21.19 19.85 3.80
C VAL A 199 -21.70 20.32 5.16
N VAL A 200 -20.99 21.24 5.81
CA VAL A 200 -21.39 21.79 7.12
C VAL A 200 -22.66 22.62 6.99
N GLY A 201 -22.79 23.42 5.93
CA GLY A 201 -23.99 24.22 5.66
C GLY A 201 -25.24 23.34 5.47
N ILE A 202 -25.13 22.31 4.62
CA ILE A 202 -26.22 21.32 4.42
C ILE A 202 -26.56 20.64 5.74
N GLY A 203 -25.55 20.17 6.50
CA GLY A 203 -25.75 19.52 7.78
C GLY A 203 -26.44 20.42 8.82
N ALA A 204 -26.05 21.69 8.90
CA ALA A 204 -26.64 22.67 9.81
C ALA A 204 -28.12 22.95 9.46
N VAL A 205 -28.44 23.10 8.17
CA VAL A 205 -29.83 23.27 7.70
C VAL A 205 -30.67 22.06 8.06
N LEU A 206 -30.18 20.84 7.80
CA LEU A 206 -30.88 19.60 8.15
C LEU A 206 -31.07 19.43 9.68
N MET A 207 -30.14 19.90 10.50
CA MET A 207 -30.28 19.87 11.97
C MET A 207 -31.26 20.90 12.52
N LEU A 208 -31.43 22.04 11.86
CA LEU A 208 -32.36 23.08 12.30
C LEU A 208 -33.82 22.74 11.98
N GLU A 209 -34.07 21.87 11.01
CA GLU A 209 -35.42 21.52 10.55
C GLU A 209 -35.92 20.12 10.95
N GLY A 210 -35.02 19.19 11.29
CA GLY A 210 -35.38 17.84 11.71
C GLY A 210 -35.57 17.71 13.23
N GLN A 211 -36.67 17.08 13.66
CA GLN A 211 -36.73 16.49 15.01
C GLN A 211 -35.49 15.61 15.18
N SER A 212 -34.69 15.92 16.19
CA SER A 212 -33.39 15.33 16.35
C SER A 212 -33.42 14.23 17.41
N GLU A 213 -32.82 13.09 17.10
CA GLU A 213 -32.65 12.01 18.07
C GLU A 213 -31.23 12.07 18.64
N LYS A 214 -31.14 12.10 19.97
CA LYS A 214 -29.89 12.20 20.71
C LYS A 214 -29.34 10.81 20.96
N ILE A 215 -28.27 10.44 20.26
CA ILE A 215 -27.56 9.19 20.54
C ILE A 215 -26.39 9.50 21.48
N LYS A 216 -26.41 8.91 22.69
CA LYS A 216 -25.31 8.97 23.65
C LYS A 216 -24.26 7.92 23.29
N LEU A 217 -23.03 8.36 23.05
CA LEU A 217 -21.87 7.49 22.89
C LEU A 217 -21.13 7.32 24.23
N LYS A 218 -20.33 6.24 24.35
CA LYS A 218 -19.51 5.98 25.54
C LYS A 218 -18.52 7.14 25.75
N GLY A 219 -18.53 7.73 26.94
CA GLY A 219 -17.75 8.92 27.30
C GLY A 219 -18.59 10.17 27.59
N GLY A 220 -19.93 10.10 27.50
CA GLY A 220 -20.84 11.20 27.86
C GLY A 220 -21.07 12.22 26.74
N MET A 221 -20.39 12.08 25.62
CA MET A 221 -20.61 12.88 24.42
C MET A 221 -21.90 12.44 23.70
N THR A 222 -22.78 13.40 23.46
CA THR A 222 -24.06 13.17 22.77
C THR A 222 -23.96 13.75 21.37
N ILE A 223 -24.21 12.94 20.35
CA ILE A 223 -24.28 13.39 18.96
C ILE A 223 -25.74 13.39 18.54
N THR A 224 -26.15 14.49 17.94
CA THR A 224 -27.50 14.73 17.46
C THR A 224 -27.53 14.41 15.97
N ILE A 225 -28.44 13.56 15.49
CA ILE A 225 -28.57 13.18 14.07
C ILE A 225 -30.04 13.41 13.65
N PRO A 226 -30.35 13.87 12.41
CA PRO A 226 -31.73 14.09 11.98
C PRO A 226 -32.51 12.75 11.92
N ALA A 227 -33.72 12.72 12.50
CA ALA A 227 -34.59 11.55 12.44
C ALA A 227 -35.19 11.40 11.03
N LEU A 228 -34.79 10.34 10.31
CA LEU A 228 -35.47 9.94 9.07
C LEU A 228 -36.81 9.29 9.44
N LYS A 229 -37.90 10.01 9.17
CA LYS A 229 -39.27 9.54 9.39
C LYS A 229 -39.66 8.60 8.26
N GLY A 230 -39.58 7.29 8.51
CA GLY A 230 -39.99 6.28 7.53
C GLY A 230 -39.36 4.91 7.74
N SER A 231 -39.45 4.34 8.94
CA SER A 231 -39.42 2.87 9.08
C SER A 231 -40.85 2.40 9.28
N PRO A 232 -41.50 1.85 8.24
CA PRO A 232 -42.62 0.96 8.46
C PRO A 232 -42.07 -0.33 9.08
N ALA A 233 -42.85 -0.85 10.02
CA ALA A 233 -42.64 -2.15 10.63
C ALA A 233 -42.35 -3.22 9.57
N ALA A 234 -41.54 -4.21 10.00
CA ALA A 234 -41.27 -5.45 9.30
C ALA A 234 -42.49 -5.95 8.52
N SER A 235 -42.40 -5.93 7.20
CA SER A 235 -43.20 -6.79 6.33
C SER A 235 -42.29 -7.31 5.22
N GLU A 236 -42.35 -8.63 5.06
CA GLU A 236 -41.69 -9.40 4.04
C GLU A 236 -42.12 -8.91 2.64
N ALA A 237 -41.18 -8.39 1.85
CA ALA A 237 -41.13 -8.54 0.39
C ALA A 237 -40.00 -7.66 -0.16
N GLY A 238 -39.12 -8.25 -0.98
CA GLY A 238 -38.11 -7.51 -1.75
C GLY A 238 -36.65 -7.88 -1.49
N ALA A 239 -36.38 -9.13 -1.08
CA ALA A 239 -35.06 -9.71 -1.25
C ALA A 239 -34.76 -9.87 -2.75
N GLY A 240 -34.07 -8.87 -3.34
CA GLY A 240 -33.25 -9.09 -4.51
C GLY A 240 -32.10 -10.01 -4.09
N GLY A 241 -32.27 -11.31 -4.34
CA GLY A 241 -31.39 -12.36 -3.87
C GLY A 241 -29.98 -12.25 -4.42
N ALA A 242 -29.06 -11.75 -3.60
CA ALA A 242 -27.72 -12.32 -3.54
C ALA A 242 -27.85 -13.60 -2.71
N GLY A 243 -27.57 -14.75 -3.33
CA GLY A 243 -27.73 -16.06 -2.70
C GLY A 243 -27.05 -16.09 -1.33
N LYS A 244 -27.84 -16.34 -0.28
CA LYS A 244 -27.32 -16.69 1.04
C LYS A 244 -26.55 -18.01 0.84
N GLY A 245 -25.23 -17.92 0.68
CA GLY A 245 -24.37 -19.10 0.74
C GLY A 245 -24.65 -19.86 2.05
N PRO A 246 -24.38 -21.17 2.09
CA PRO A 246 -24.55 -21.94 3.33
C PRO A 246 -23.77 -21.26 4.46
N ALA A 247 -24.36 -21.23 5.66
CA ALA A 247 -23.71 -20.70 6.85
C ALA A 247 -22.35 -21.39 7.05
N ARG A 248 -21.31 -20.62 7.41
CA ARG A 248 -19.97 -21.15 7.63
C ARG A 248 -20.02 -22.20 8.74
N ASP A 249 -19.42 -23.36 8.47
CA ASP A 249 -19.21 -24.40 9.47
C ASP A 249 -18.08 -23.95 10.42
N TRP A 250 -18.46 -23.41 11.58
CA TRP A 250 -17.53 -22.88 12.57
C TRP A 250 -16.76 -23.97 13.33
N ASP A 251 -17.21 -25.22 13.29
CA ASP A 251 -16.50 -26.35 13.89
C ASP A 251 -15.37 -26.79 12.97
N ARG A 252 -15.63 -26.83 11.66
CA ARG A 252 -14.61 -27.16 10.65
C ARG A 252 -13.68 -25.99 10.32
N PHE A 253 -14.18 -24.77 10.33
CA PHE A 253 -13.44 -23.55 9.99
C PHE A 253 -13.56 -22.54 11.14
N PRO A 254 -12.86 -22.78 12.26
CA PRO A 254 -12.99 -21.93 13.44
C PRO A 254 -12.55 -20.49 13.15
N ALA A 255 -13.09 -19.55 13.93
CA ALA A 255 -12.73 -18.15 13.82
C ALA A 255 -11.25 -17.89 14.17
N VAL A 256 -10.77 -18.59 15.19
CA VAL A 256 -9.37 -18.64 15.58
C VAL A 256 -8.99 -20.11 15.72
N VAL A 257 -7.95 -20.56 15.05
CA VAL A 257 -7.43 -21.92 15.25
C VAL A 257 -6.68 -21.93 16.57
N ASP A 258 -7.07 -22.79 17.51
CA ASP A 258 -6.34 -23.00 18.75
C ASP A 258 -5.87 -24.46 18.81
N LYS A 259 -4.55 -24.68 18.82
CA LYS A 259 -3.95 -26.01 18.69
C LYS A 259 -2.71 -26.13 19.57
N SER A 260 -2.45 -27.35 20.03
CA SER A 260 -1.16 -27.74 20.62
C SER A 260 -0.48 -28.80 19.75
N THR A 261 0.85 -28.76 19.71
CA THR A 261 1.67 -29.72 18.98
C THR A 261 3.04 -29.92 19.66
N ASN A 262 3.60 -31.11 19.51
CA ASN A 262 4.99 -31.43 19.87
C ASN A 262 5.93 -31.40 18.66
N GLU A 263 5.39 -31.17 17.46
CA GLU A 263 6.12 -31.13 16.20
C GLU A 263 6.58 -29.69 15.88
N GLU A 264 7.59 -29.53 15.04
CA GLU A 264 8.09 -28.21 14.61
C GLU A 264 6.98 -27.37 13.96
N ILE A 265 6.90 -26.10 14.37
CA ILE A 265 6.04 -25.08 13.76
C ILE A 265 6.88 -24.27 12.79
N VAL A 266 6.37 -24.06 11.58
CA VAL A 266 7.03 -23.29 10.54
C VAL A 266 6.14 -22.10 10.20
N ALA A 267 6.60 -20.87 10.43
CA ALA A 267 5.82 -19.68 10.13
C ALA A 267 6.25 -19.00 8.82
N LEU A 268 5.28 -18.54 8.06
CA LEU A 268 5.43 -17.89 6.75
C LEU A 268 4.73 -16.52 6.76
N GLY A 269 5.47 -15.48 6.41
CA GLY A 269 4.97 -14.11 6.24
C GLY A 269 4.22 -13.88 4.93
N ASP A 270 3.97 -12.62 4.62
CA ASP A 270 3.26 -12.13 3.45
C ASP A 270 3.94 -12.60 2.15
N VAL A 271 3.16 -13.19 1.24
CA VAL A 271 3.65 -13.75 -0.02
C VAL A 271 3.36 -12.82 -1.19
N HIS A 272 2.14 -12.29 -1.26
CA HIS A 272 1.71 -11.36 -2.30
C HIS A 272 2.05 -11.82 -3.73
N GLY A 273 1.50 -12.97 -4.13
CA GLY A 273 1.66 -13.50 -5.49
C GLY A 273 3.11 -13.79 -5.91
N ALA A 274 4.06 -13.89 -4.97
CA ALA A 274 5.46 -14.22 -5.23
C ALA A 274 5.69 -15.74 -5.32
N TYR A 275 4.95 -16.44 -6.19
CA TYR A 275 4.92 -17.91 -6.25
C TYR A 275 6.31 -18.54 -6.34
N ASP A 276 7.17 -18.10 -7.26
CA ASP A 276 8.49 -18.71 -7.45
C ASP A 276 9.36 -18.61 -6.18
N ARG A 277 9.26 -17.49 -5.45
CA ARG A 277 9.99 -17.27 -4.19
C ARG A 277 9.41 -18.12 -3.07
N LEU A 278 8.08 -18.17 -2.96
CA LEU A 278 7.39 -19.04 -2.00
C LEU A 278 7.80 -20.49 -2.21
N LEU A 279 7.69 -20.98 -3.45
CA LEU A 279 7.98 -22.36 -3.78
C LEU A 279 9.42 -22.73 -3.44
N HIS A 280 10.40 -21.91 -3.89
CA HIS A 280 11.80 -22.11 -3.55
C HIS A 280 12.03 -22.15 -2.04
N LEU A 281 11.43 -21.21 -1.31
CA LEU A 281 11.53 -21.15 0.15
C LEU A 281 10.94 -22.40 0.84
N LEU A 282 9.77 -22.87 0.40
CA LEU A 282 9.15 -24.09 0.92
C LEU A 282 9.98 -25.33 0.59
N GLN A 283 10.67 -25.38 -0.56
CA GLN A 283 11.60 -26.47 -0.89
C GLN A 283 12.84 -26.44 0.01
N VAL A 284 13.44 -25.27 0.22
CA VAL A 284 14.58 -25.08 1.13
C VAL A 284 14.20 -25.46 2.57
N GLY A 285 12.97 -25.15 3.00
CA GLY A 285 12.41 -25.56 4.29
C GLY A 285 12.03 -27.04 4.40
N GLY A 286 12.07 -27.81 3.31
CA GLY A 286 11.61 -29.19 3.27
C GLY A 286 10.09 -29.33 3.47
N ILE A 287 9.32 -28.30 3.12
CA ILE A 287 7.87 -28.25 3.25
C ILE A 287 7.16 -28.71 1.97
N ALA A 288 7.74 -28.41 0.81
CA ALA A 288 7.23 -28.81 -0.49
C ALA A 288 8.26 -29.65 -1.25
N ARG A 289 7.78 -30.66 -2.00
CA ARG A 289 8.59 -31.45 -2.94
C ARG A 289 7.88 -31.57 -4.27
N ALA A 290 8.64 -31.66 -5.36
CA ALA A 290 8.06 -31.87 -6.68
C ALA A 290 7.30 -33.20 -6.72
N ASP A 291 6.08 -33.16 -7.24
CA ASP A 291 5.24 -34.32 -7.48
C ASP A 291 4.35 -34.05 -8.70
N PRO A 292 4.66 -34.65 -9.87
CA PRO A 292 3.87 -34.47 -11.09
C PRO A 292 2.40 -34.90 -10.96
N LYS A 293 2.05 -35.69 -9.93
CA LYS A 293 0.67 -36.13 -9.68
C LYS A 293 -0.10 -35.17 -8.76
N ALA A 294 0.59 -34.26 -8.08
CA ALA A 294 -0.04 -33.29 -7.22
C ALA A 294 -0.61 -32.12 -8.03
N LYS A 295 -1.76 -31.57 -7.59
CA LYS A 295 -2.29 -30.34 -8.16
C LYS A 295 -1.27 -29.23 -7.96
N GLY A 296 -0.89 -28.55 -9.04
CA GLY A 296 0.17 -27.54 -9.03
C GLY A 296 1.60 -28.08 -9.09
N GLY A 297 1.80 -29.40 -9.22
CA GLY A 297 3.12 -30.01 -9.43
C GLY A 297 3.96 -30.24 -8.17
N TYR A 298 3.42 -29.94 -6.98
CA TYR A 298 4.13 -30.05 -5.69
C TYR A 298 3.24 -30.68 -4.61
N ALA A 299 3.83 -31.57 -3.82
CA ALA A 299 3.20 -32.24 -2.70
C ALA A 299 3.84 -31.83 -1.37
N TRP A 300 3.10 -32.04 -0.29
CA TRP A 300 3.58 -31.85 1.07
C TRP A 300 4.78 -32.77 1.37
N ALA A 301 5.83 -32.18 1.96
CA ALA A 301 7.05 -32.86 2.40
C ALA A 301 7.37 -32.61 3.88
N GLY A 302 6.62 -31.74 4.56
CA GLY A 302 6.86 -31.34 5.95
C GLY A 302 6.52 -32.39 7.01
N GLY A 303 6.10 -33.61 6.64
CA GLY A 303 5.74 -34.66 7.60
C GLY A 303 4.62 -34.22 8.55
N LYS A 304 4.87 -34.30 9.86
CA LYS A 304 3.92 -33.91 10.92
C LYS A 304 4.01 -32.43 11.34
N ARG A 305 4.89 -31.64 10.70
CA ARG A 305 5.07 -30.22 11.02
C ARG A 305 3.79 -29.43 10.77
N THR A 306 3.67 -28.30 11.45
CA THR A 306 2.58 -27.35 11.22
C THR A 306 3.12 -26.10 10.54
N LEU A 307 2.71 -25.84 9.30
CA LEU A 307 2.97 -24.57 8.62
C LEU A 307 1.88 -23.56 9.01
N VAL A 308 2.27 -22.35 9.42
CA VAL A 308 1.36 -21.24 9.72
C VAL A 308 1.71 -20.04 8.83
N SER A 309 0.83 -19.71 7.89
CA SER A 309 0.90 -18.49 7.10
C SER A 309 0.03 -17.41 7.73
N VAL A 310 0.56 -16.19 7.85
CA VAL A 310 -0.15 -15.04 8.44
C VAL A 310 -0.97 -14.22 7.43
N GLY A 311 -1.35 -14.79 6.29
CA GLY A 311 -2.20 -14.16 5.28
C GLY A 311 -1.44 -13.36 4.21
N ASP A 312 -2.18 -12.57 3.43
CA ASP A 312 -1.67 -11.78 2.30
C ASP A 312 -0.93 -12.67 1.28
N LEU A 313 -1.65 -13.69 0.82
CA LEU A 313 -1.21 -14.60 -0.23
C LEU A 313 -1.35 -13.97 -1.62
N ILE A 314 -2.36 -13.11 -1.78
CA ILE A 314 -2.72 -12.50 -3.07
C ILE A 314 -2.18 -11.07 -3.21
N ASP A 315 -2.29 -10.56 -4.45
CA ASP A 315 -2.07 -9.17 -4.84
C ASP A 315 -0.60 -8.73 -4.80
N LYS A 316 -0.28 -7.57 -5.40
CA LYS A 316 1.08 -6.98 -5.61
C LYS A 316 2.06 -7.80 -6.47
N GLY A 317 1.95 -9.12 -6.51
CA GLY A 317 2.71 -10.01 -7.40
C GLY A 317 1.81 -10.78 -8.38
N PRO A 318 2.35 -11.22 -9.52
CA PRO A 318 1.56 -11.66 -10.68
C PRO A 318 1.13 -13.14 -10.67
N GLN A 319 1.38 -13.86 -9.58
CA GLN A 319 1.16 -15.32 -9.49
C GLN A 319 0.31 -15.68 -8.26
N SER A 320 -0.68 -14.85 -7.93
CA SER A 320 -1.58 -15.06 -6.78
C SER A 320 -2.33 -16.39 -6.90
N LEU A 321 -2.83 -16.72 -8.10
CA LEU A 321 -3.58 -17.98 -8.30
C LEU A 321 -2.70 -19.22 -8.12
N GLU A 322 -1.45 -19.20 -8.57
CA GLU A 322 -0.48 -20.28 -8.32
C GLU A 322 -0.16 -20.43 -6.83
N VAL A 323 -0.02 -19.32 -6.10
CA VAL A 323 0.17 -19.33 -4.64
C VAL A 323 -1.02 -20.03 -3.96
N LEU A 324 -2.26 -19.67 -4.33
CA LEU A 324 -3.46 -20.27 -3.76
C LEU A 324 -3.54 -21.77 -4.07
N ASP A 325 -3.31 -22.17 -5.32
CA ASP A 325 -3.33 -23.57 -5.72
C ASP A 325 -2.29 -24.40 -4.95
N LEU A 326 -1.08 -23.88 -4.76
CA LEU A 326 -0.03 -24.51 -3.97
C LEU A 326 -0.44 -24.65 -2.50
N MET A 327 -0.87 -23.57 -1.86
CA MET A 327 -1.24 -23.58 -0.43
C MET A 327 -2.44 -24.50 -0.16
N MET A 328 -3.45 -24.50 -1.02
CA MET A 328 -4.59 -25.42 -0.94
C MET A 328 -4.19 -26.88 -1.14
N SER A 329 -3.27 -27.15 -2.07
CA SER A 329 -2.71 -28.50 -2.30
C SER A 329 -1.95 -28.99 -1.06
N LEU A 330 -1.04 -28.17 -0.53
CA LEU A 330 -0.26 -28.48 0.68
C LEU A 330 -1.13 -28.70 1.91
N GLN A 331 -2.22 -27.94 2.09
CA GLN A 331 -3.19 -28.15 3.17
C GLN A 331 -3.76 -29.57 3.20
N SER A 332 -4.15 -30.09 2.04
CA SER A 332 -4.68 -31.46 1.95
C SER A 332 -3.60 -32.51 2.24
N GLY A 333 -2.40 -32.34 1.68
CA GLY A 333 -1.28 -33.25 1.88
C GLY A 333 -0.74 -33.28 3.31
N ALA A 334 -0.72 -32.13 3.99
CA ALA A 334 -0.26 -32.01 5.36
C ALA A 334 -1.15 -32.81 6.32
N ARG A 335 -2.48 -32.65 6.23
CA ARG A 335 -3.43 -33.39 7.05
C ARG A 335 -3.32 -34.90 6.84
N ALA A 336 -3.13 -35.34 5.59
CA ALA A 336 -2.92 -36.77 5.28
C ALA A 336 -1.62 -37.34 5.88
N ALA A 337 -0.60 -36.50 6.08
CA ALA A 337 0.66 -36.87 6.71
C ALA A 337 0.68 -36.71 8.25
N GLY A 338 -0.44 -36.30 8.85
CA GLY A 338 -0.53 -35.99 10.29
C GLY A 338 0.07 -34.63 10.68
N GLY A 339 0.44 -33.80 9.70
CA GLY A 339 0.80 -32.40 9.87
C GLY A 339 -0.37 -31.47 9.60
N ASP A 340 -0.08 -30.19 9.39
CA ASP A 340 -1.13 -29.19 9.13
C ASP A 340 -0.59 -27.97 8.40
N VAL A 341 -1.48 -27.28 7.68
CA VAL A 341 -1.19 -25.97 7.08
C VAL A 341 -2.32 -25.03 7.46
N ILE A 342 -2.01 -24.10 8.35
CA ILE A 342 -2.91 -23.07 8.82
C ILE A 342 -2.59 -21.80 8.03
N VAL A 343 -3.59 -21.23 7.37
CA VAL A 343 -3.48 -19.94 6.68
C VAL A 343 -4.47 -19.01 7.34
N THR A 344 -4.00 -17.91 7.92
CA THR A 344 -4.91 -16.89 8.47
C THR A 344 -5.31 -15.90 7.38
N LEU A 345 -6.41 -15.20 7.62
CA LEU A 345 -6.87 -14.11 6.77
C LEU A 345 -5.85 -12.95 6.82
N GLY A 346 -5.42 -12.45 5.65
CA GLY A 346 -4.71 -11.19 5.53
C GLY A 346 -5.66 -10.03 5.21
N ASN A 347 -5.13 -8.80 5.19
CA ASN A 347 -5.96 -7.66 4.84
C ASN A 347 -6.29 -7.60 3.35
N HIS A 348 -5.46 -8.17 2.47
CA HIS A 348 -5.73 -8.24 1.04
C HIS A 348 -6.89 -9.19 0.73
N GLU A 349 -6.92 -10.38 1.36
CA GLU A 349 -8.08 -11.27 1.25
C GLU A 349 -9.36 -10.63 1.83
N ALA A 350 -9.25 -9.96 2.99
CA ALA A 350 -10.40 -9.29 3.62
C ALA A 350 -10.95 -8.12 2.78
N GLU A 351 -10.09 -7.27 2.21
CA GLU A 351 -10.51 -6.17 1.32
C GLU A 351 -11.12 -6.69 0.01
N PHE A 352 -10.59 -7.79 -0.55
CA PHE A 352 -11.19 -8.45 -1.71
C PHE A 352 -12.62 -8.91 -1.40
N LEU A 353 -12.85 -9.60 -0.27
CA LEU A 353 -14.18 -10.03 0.15
C LEU A 353 -15.12 -8.85 0.46
N ALA A 354 -14.57 -7.76 0.99
CA ALA A 354 -15.32 -6.57 1.35
C ALA A 354 -15.77 -5.74 0.14
N ARG A 355 -14.94 -5.67 -0.90
CA ARG A 355 -15.09 -4.74 -2.01
C ARG A 355 -14.61 -5.35 -3.34
N PRO A 356 -15.19 -6.48 -3.79
CA PRO A 356 -14.80 -7.10 -5.05
C PRO A 356 -15.03 -6.13 -6.22
N GLY A 357 -14.04 -5.97 -7.10
CA GLY A 357 -14.04 -5.05 -8.24
C GLY A 357 -13.66 -3.60 -7.89
N LYS A 358 -13.15 -3.33 -6.69
CA LYS A 358 -12.68 -2.00 -6.29
C LYS A 358 -11.15 -2.00 -6.20
N LYS A 359 -10.52 -1.29 -7.13
CA LYS A 359 -9.06 -1.08 -7.27
C LYS A 359 -8.41 -0.48 -6.02
N LYS A 360 -8.11 -1.32 -5.02
CA LYS A 360 -7.40 -0.95 -3.79
C LYS A 360 -6.26 -1.93 -3.49
N LYS A 361 -6.59 -3.09 -2.92
CA LYS A 361 -5.67 -4.09 -2.37
C LYS A 361 -5.95 -5.49 -2.93
N ALA A 362 -6.48 -5.53 -4.14
CA ALA A 362 -6.75 -6.76 -4.87
C ALA A 362 -6.70 -6.54 -6.39
N GLU A 363 -6.11 -5.45 -6.87
CA GLU A 363 -6.17 -5.10 -8.31
C GLU A 363 -5.40 -6.11 -9.17
N GLU A 364 -4.25 -6.58 -8.69
CA GLU A 364 -3.45 -7.59 -9.38
C GLU A 364 -4.20 -8.92 -9.43
N PHE A 365 -4.76 -9.33 -8.28
CA PHE A 365 -5.54 -10.56 -8.17
C PHE A 365 -6.82 -10.52 -9.04
N GLU A 366 -7.56 -9.42 -9.04
CA GLU A 366 -8.73 -9.23 -9.90
C GLU A 366 -8.37 -9.31 -11.38
N ARG A 367 -7.20 -8.80 -11.76
CA ARG A 367 -6.70 -8.94 -13.13
C ARG A 367 -6.37 -10.39 -13.47
N GLU A 368 -5.66 -11.11 -12.60
CA GLU A 368 -5.36 -12.53 -12.79
C GLU A 368 -6.64 -13.38 -12.95
N LEU A 369 -7.67 -13.10 -12.13
CA LEU A 369 -8.98 -13.74 -12.24
C LEU A 369 -9.61 -13.48 -13.61
N SER A 370 -9.61 -12.21 -14.05
CA SER A 370 -10.15 -11.83 -15.36
C SER A 370 -9.41 -12.50 -16.51
N GLU A 371 -8.08 -12.59 -16.47
CA GLU A 371 -7.25 -13.23 -17.49
C GLU A 371 -7.54 -14.73 -17.62
N ARG A 372 -7.97 -15.38 -16.53
CA ARG A 372 -8.39 -16.80 -16.51
C ARG A 372 -9.88 -17.02 -16.69
N ASN A 373 -10.64 -15.97 -17.03
CA ASN A 373 -12.10 -16.01 -17.15
C ASN A 373 -12.80 -16.53 -15.86
N ILE A 374 -12.27 -16.18 -14.70
CA ILE A 374 -12.88 -16.48 -13.40
C ILE A 374 -13.63 -15.22 -12.95
N ASP A 375 -14.93 -15.36 -12.70
CA ASP A 375 -15.72 -14.27 -12.14
C ASP A 375 -15.27 -13.98 -10.69
N LEU A 376 -14.86 -12.74 -10.45
CA LEU A 376 -14.47 -12.27 -9.11
C LEU A 376 -15.63 -12.33 -8.11
N HIS A 377 -16.89 -12.19 -8.57
CA HIS A 377 -18.05 -12.34 -7.71
C HIS A 377 -18.27 -13.80 -7.29
N ASP A 378 -17.97 -14.76 -8.18
CA ASP A 378 -17.99 -16.19 -7.82
C ASP A 378 -16.94 -16.52 -6.74
N VAL A 379 -15.78 -15.85 -6.77
CA VAL A 379 -14.78 -15.96 -5.70
C VAL A 379 -15.32 -15.30 -4.42
N ALA A 380 -15.77 -14.05 -4.47
CA ALA A 380 -16.21 -13.31 -3.29
C ALA A 380 -17.38 -13.96 -2.55
N GLU A 381 -18.27 -14.63 -3.30
CA GLU A 381 -19.45 -15.32 -2.76
C GLU A 381 -19.19 -16.80 -2.43
N GLY A 382 -17.98 -17.31 -2.62
CA GLY A 382 -17.65 -18.71 -2.30
C GLY A 382 -18.19 -19.74 -3.28
N ARG A 383 -18.57 -19.33 -4.50
CA ARG A 383 -19.10 -20.24 -5.53
C ARG A 383 -18.01 -21.13 -6.14
N ASN A 384 -16.75 -20.70 -6.12
CA ASN A 384 -15.61 -21.51 -6.56
C ASN A 384 -14.65 -21.92 -5.44
N ALA A 385 -13.58 -22.64 -5.79
CA ALA A 385 -12.63 -23.19 -4.82
C ALA A 385 -11.86 -22.09 -4.06
N TYR A 386 -11.45 -21.01 -4.74
CA TYR A 386 -10.74 -19.89 -4.13
C TYR A 386 -11.63 -19.13 -3.14
N GLY A 387 -12.89 -18.91 -3.50
CA GLY A 387 -13.86 -18.28 -2.62
C GLY A 387 -14.13 -19.09 -1.35
N ARG A 388 -14.33 -20.40 -1.50
CA ARG A 388 -14.48 -21.31 -0.34
C ARG A 388 -13.24 -21.32 0.54
N PHE A 389 -12.06 -21.23 -0.07
CA PHE A 389 -10.81 -21.11 0.67
C PHE A 389 -10.77 -19.82 1.51
N PHE A 390 -11.00 -18.65 0.90
CA PHE A 390 -11.04 -17.36 1.60
C PHE A 390 -12.08 -17.30 2.72
N LEU A 391 -13.31 -17.71 2.43
CA LEU A 391 -14.40 -17.73 3.41
C LEU A 391 -14.17 -18.74 4.53
N GLY A 392 -13.26 -19.70 4.35
CA GLY A 392 -12.85 -20.68 5.37
C GLY A 392 -11.65 -20.26 6.22
N LEU A 393 -10.97 -19.15 5.90
CA LEU A 393 -9.78 -18.73 6.65
C LEU A 393 -10.16 -18.28 8.08
N PRO A 394 -9.41 -18.68 9.12
CA PRO A 394 -9.47 -18.06 10.44
C PRO A 394 -8.85 -16.67 10.43
N VAL A 395 -9.25 -15.80 11.36
CA VAL A 395 -8.63 -14.45 11.49
C VAL A 395 -7.27 -14.48 12.18
N ALA A 396 -7.01 -15.53 12.96
CA ALA A 396 -5.77 -15.75 13.70
C ALA A 396 -5.58 -17.23 14.03
N ALA A 397 -4.40 -17.59 14.52
CA ALA A 397 -4.12 -18.90 15.06
C ALA A 397 -3.30 -18.79 16.35
N ARG A 398 -3.53 -19.69 17.31
CA ARG A 398 -2.64 -19.96 18.41
C ARG A 398 -2.14 -21.39 18.27
N VAL A 399 -0.82 -21.56 18.23
CA VAL A 399 -0.19 -22.87 18.25
C VAL A 399 0.78 -22.91 19.43
N ASN A 400 0.52 -23.75 20.43
CA ASN A 400 1.20 -23.72 21.72
C ASN A 400 1.11 -22.31 22.36
N GLY A 401 2.25 -21.76 22.81
CA GLY A 401 2.36 -20.40 23.37
C GLY A 401 2.56 -19.29 22.33
N TRP A 402 2.33 -19.56 21.04
CA TRP A 402 2.59 -18.63 19.94
C TRP A 402 1.28 -18.20 19.27
N PHE A 403 1.00 -16.90 19.27
CA PHE A 403 -0.14 -16.31 18.59
C PHE A 403 0.28 -15.73 17.24
N PHE A 404 -0.42 -16.13 16.19
CA PHE A 404 -0.18 -15.76 14.80
C PHE A 404 -1.38 -14.98 14.27
N SER A 405 -1.12 -13.81 13.71
CA SER A 405 -2.12 -13.02 13.00
C SER A 405 -1.43 -12.10 12.01
N HIS A 406 -2.19 -11.55 11.07
CA HIS A 406 -1.60 -10.78 9.98
C HIS A 406 -0.87 -9.51 10.46
N ALA A 407 -1.52 -8.60 11.19
CA ALA A 407 -0.88 -7.36 11.67
C ALA A 407 -0.47 -7.40 13.15
N GLY A 408 -1.06 -8.27 13.98
CA GLY A 408 -0.60 -8.56 15.35
C GLY A 408 -1.31 -7.86 16.50
N SER A 409 -1.93 -6.68 16.29
CA SER A 409 -2.60 -5.94 17.37
C SER A 409 -3.97 -6.55 17.72
N THR A 410 -4.13 -7.05 18.94
CA THR A 410 -5.43 -7.53 19.46
C THR A 410 -6.31 -6.40 19.98
N SER A 411 -5.75 -5.21 20.18
CA SER A 411 -6.39 -4.11 20.92
C SER A 411 -6.84 -4.53 22.34
N GLY A 412 -6.11 -5.45 22.98
CA GLY A 412 -6.42 -6.00 24.31
C GLY A 412 -7.59 -6.98 24.34
N MET A 413 -7.99 -7.55 23.20
CA MET A 413 -9.04 -8.57 23.14
C MET A 413 -8.47 -9.97 23.41
N SER A 414 -9.19 -10.74 24.22
CA SER A 414 -8.92 -12.17 24.41
C SER A 414 -9.21 -12.98 23.16
N LEU A 415 -8.66 -14.20 23.09
CA LEU A 415 -8.88 -15.15 21.99
C LEU A 415 -10.37 -15.36 21.70
N THR A 416 -11.18 -15.54 22.74
CA THR A 416 -12.63 -15.70 22.65
C THR A 416 -13.30 -14.46 22.07
N GLN A 417 -12.94 -13.26 22.54
CA GLN A 417 -13.51 -12.00 22.03
C GLN A 417 -13.16 -11.75 20.56
N ILE A 418 -11.94 -12.07 20.14
CA ILE A 418 -11.52 -12.01 18.73
C ILE A 418 -12.40 -12.96 17.91
N GLY A 419 -12.53 -14.22 18.37
CA GLY A 419 -13.36 -15.23 17.71
C GLY A 419 -14.82 -14.81 17.57
N ASP A 420 -15.44 -14.34 18.64
CA ASP A 420 -16.86 -13.97 18.65
C ASP A 420 -17.16 -12.75 17.77
N ARG A 421 -16.25 -11.75 17.77
CA ARG A 421 -16.38 -10.60 16.86
C ARG A 421 -16.22 -11.03 15.40
N PHE A 422 -15.27 -11.91 15.10
CA PHE A 422 -15.10 -12.42 13.75
C PHE A 422 -16.34 -13.18 13.28
N ARG A 423 -16.89 -14.09 14.11
CA ARG A 423 -18.14 -14.81 13.82
C ARG A 423 -19.27 -13.84 13.50
N ALA A 424 -19.51 -12.87 14.38
CA ALA A 424 -20.58 -11.88 14.21
C ALA A 424 -20.43 -11.04 12.93
N VAL A 425 -19.19 -10.72 12.53
CA VAL A 425 -18.93 -9.99 11.27
C VAL A 425 -19.20 -10.88 10.06
N VAL A 426 -18.65 -12.09 10.03
CA VAL A 426 -18.77 -13.04 8.91
C VAL A 426 -20.22 -13.52 8.72
N ASP A 427 -20.91 -13.91 9.79
CA ASP A 427 -22.30 -14.38 9.73
C ASP A 427 -23.27 -13.28 9.27
N SER A 428 -22.92 -12.02 9.50
CA SER A 428 -23.67 -10.85 9.00
C SER A 428 -23.31 -10.44 7.57
N GLY A 429 -22.30 -11.05 6.96
CA GLY A 429 -21.78 -10.70 5.63
C GLY A 429 -21.09 -9.33 5.56
N ARG A 430 -20.81 -8.69 6.70
CA ARG A 430 -20.29 -7.30 6.77
C ARG A 430 -18.76 -7.25 6.69
N TRP A 431 -18.17 -7.77 5.63
CA TRP A 431 -16.72 -7.77 5.43
C TRP A 431 -16.08 -6.37 5.46
N LYS A 432 -16.85 -5.30 5.20
CA LYS A 432 -16.41 -3.89 5.34
C LYS A 432 -16.27 -3.41 6.80
N ASN A 433 -16.51 -4.27 7.80
CA ASN A 433 -16.49 -3.88 9.20
C ASN A 433 -15.08 -3.40 9.62
N PRO A 434 -14.96 -2.28 10.38
CA PRO A 434 -13.67 -1.80 10.90
C PRO A 434 -12.88 -2.81 11.73
N PHE A 435 -13.54 -3.83 12.29
CA PHE A 435 -12.87 -4.95 12.94
C PHE A 435 -11.93 -5.73 12.01
N LEU A 436 -12.22 -5.77 10.70
CA LEU A 436 -11.41 -6.44 9.68
C LEU A 436 -10.52 -5.49 8.89
N ILE A 437 -11.05 -4.32 8.49
CA ILE A 437 -10.39 -3.41 7.54
C ILE A 437 -10.18 -2.00 8.08
N GLY A 438 -10.30 -1.81 9.40
CA GLY A 438 -10.00 -0.53 10.06
C GLY A 438 -8.53 -0.44 10.44
N ASP A 439 -8.01 0.78 10.57
CA ASP A 439 -6.57 1.05 10.80
C ASP A 439 -6.01 0.42 12.09
N ASP A 440 -6.85 0.13 13.09
CA ASP A 440 -6.45 -0.52 14.35
C ASP A 440 -6.84 -2.01 14.41
N SER A 441 -7.28 -2.58 13.29
CA SER A 441 -7.72 -3.98 13.21
C SER A 441 -6.56 -4.97 13.33
N LEU A 442 -6.89 -6.22 13.65
CA LEU A 442 -5.93 -7.33 13.69
C LEU A 442 -5.25 -7.60 12.34
N LEU A 443 -5.80 -7.05 11.25
CA LEU A 443 -5.28 -7.21 9.88
C LEU A 443 -4.58 -5.95 9.35
N GLU A 444 -4.77 -4.75 9.92
CA GLU A 444 -4.22 -3.50 9.33
C GLU A 444 -3.39 -2.66 10.31
N ALA A 445 -3.38 -3.02 11.60
CA ALA A 445 -2.72 -2.24 12.62
C ALA A 445 -1.22 -2.09 12.33
N ARG A 446 -0.77 -0.84 12.19
CA ARG A 446 0.65 -0.50 12.06
C ARG A 446 1.13 0.28 13.28
N LYS A 447 2.43 0.15 13.58
CA LYS A 447 3.12 0.90 14.64
C LYS A 447 2.57 0.65 16.07
N TRP A 448 1.65 -0.29 16.25
CA TRP A 448 1.13 -0.70 17.57
C TRP A 448 2.20 -1.33 18.47
N TRP A 449 3.33 -1.73 17.90
CA TRP A 449 4.51 -2.28 18.60
C TRP A 449 5.51 -1.21 19.07
N LYS A 450 5.25 0.08 18.83
CA LYS A 450 6.14 1.17 19.25
C LYS A 450 5.97 1.50 20.73
N GLY A 451 7.10 1.56 21.45
CA GLY A 451 7.10 1.70 22.92
C GLY A 451 6.68 0.39 23.60
N ASP A 452 6.11 0.47 24.80
CA ASP A 452 5.68 -0.70 25.58
C ASP A 452 4.16 -0.92 25.47
N THR A 453 3.64 -0.77 24.26
CA THR A 453 2.20 -0.84 23.97
C THR A 453 1.71 -2.26 23.69
N ASP A 454 2.62 -3.23 23.52
CA ASP A 454 2.32 -4.64 23.30
C ASP A 454 1.86 -5.41 24.55
N ASP A 455 2.07 -4.85 25.75
CA ASP A 455 1.71 -5.51 27.02
C ASP A 455 0.22 -5.81 27.13
N LYS A 456 -0.64 -4.89 26.66
CA LYS A 456 -2.09 -5.10 26.66
C LYS A 456 -2.49 -6.29 25.76
N ASP A 457 -1.78 -6.49 24.66
CA ASP A 457 -2.10 -7.49 23.65
C ASP A 457 -1.66 -8.87 24.12
N LEU A 458 -0.42 -8.97 24.62
CA LEU A 458 0.09 -10.21 25.21
C LEU A 458 -0.67 -10.60 26.48
N ALA A 459 -1.01 -9.65 27.36
CA ALA A 459 -1.76 -9.94 28.59
C ALA A 459 -3.18 -10.47 28.31
N ALA A 460 -3.75 -10.15 27.15
CA ALA A 460 -5.08 -10.63 26.75
C ALA A 460 -5.05 -12.05 26.15
N LEU A 461 -3.87 -12.54 25.75
CA LEU A 461 -3.72 -13.80 25.03
C LEU A 461 -3.12 -14.90 25.93
N PRO A 462 -3.56 -16.16 25.77
CA PRO A 462 -2.87 -17.31 26.35
C PRO A 462 -1.62 -17.67 25.54
N ALA A 463 -0.74 -16.69 25.30
CA ALA A 463 0.46 -16.80 24.47
C ALA A 463 1.59 -15.91 25.04
N ALA A 464 2.84 -16.34 24.90
CA ALA A 464 4.00 -15.52 25.25
C ALA A 464 4.55 -14.73 24.07
N HIS A 465 4.17 -15.12 22.85
CA HIS A 465 4.71 -14.57 21.62
C HIS A 465 3.60 -14.15 20.66
N ILE A 466 3.76 -12.98 20.03
CA ILE A 466 2.95 -12.56 18.87
C ILE A 466 3.83 -12.59 17.63
N VAL A 467 3.42 -13.34 16.63
CA VAL A 467 4.05 -13.48 15.33
C VAL A 467 3.16 -12.82 14.27
N PHE A 468 3.71 -11.88 13.52
CA PHE A 468 2.93 -11.05 12.59
C PHE A 468 3.73 -10.66 11.34
N GLY A 469 2.99 -10.27 10.30
CA GLY A 469 3.50 -9.80 9.00
C GLY A 469 3.08 -8.35 8.72
N HIS A 470 2.47 -8.09 7.56
CA HIS A 470 1.80 -6.84 7.14
C HIS A 470 2.66 -5.59 6.90
N ASP A 471 3.72 -5.41 7.70
CA ASP A 471 4.61 -4.25 7.63
C ASP A 471 6.07 -4.71 7.45
N PRO A 472 6.55 -4.90 6.21
CA PRO A 472 7.91 -5.37 5.95
C PRO A 472 8.98 -4.33 6.30
N GLY A 473 8.56 -3.13 6.73
CA GLY A 473 9.40 -2.07 7.26
C GLY A 473 9.27 -1.88 8.78
N ALA A 474 8.55 -2.76 9.48
CA ALA A 474 8.47 -2.71 10.93
C ALA A 474 9.83 -3.03 11.58
N PHE A 475 9.99 -2.57 12.83
CA PHE A 475 11.26 -2.57 13.56
C PHE A 475 12.37 -1.75 12.87
N ARG A 476 13.58 -2.30 12.72
CA ARG A 476 14.77 -1.54 12.30
C ARG A 476 15.29 -1.99 10.94
N ASP A 477 15.53 -3.28 10.80
CA ASP A 477 16.13 -3.85 9.60
C ASP A 477 15.04 -4.26 8.60
N LYS A 478 15.40 -4.43 7.33
CA LYS A 478 14.50 -4.91 6.28
C LYS A 478 15.03 -6.22 5.74
N GLY A 479 14.13 -7.10 5.31
CA GLY A 479 14.51 -8.35 4.64
C GLY A 479 14.93 -9.48 5.56
N THR A 480 14.80 -9.32 6.88
CA THR A 480 15.13 -10.35 7.87
C THR A 480 14.04 -10.47 8.92
N ILE A 481 13.82 -11.69 9.40
CA ILE A 481 12.93 -11.93 10.53
C ILE A 481 13.56 -11.29 11.76
N GLN A 482 12.76 -10.51 12.48
CA GLN A 482 13.21 -9.73 13.62
C GLN A 482 12.35 -10.02 14.83
N THR A 483 12.97 -9.97 16.02
CA THR A 483 12.27 -10.09 17.29
C THR A 483 12.50 -8.88 18.17
N LYS A 484 11.47 -8.51 18.94
CA LYS A 484 11.54 -7.49 19.99
C LYS A 484 11.35 -8.16 21.34
N GLY A 485 12.43 -8.23 22.13
CA GLY A 485 12.42 -8.76 23.49
C GLY A 485 12.02 -10.24 23.61
N GLY A 486 12.05 -11.00 22.50
CA GLY A 486 11.50 -12.36 22.48
C GLY A 486 9.99 -12.43 22.63
N ARG A 487 9.28 -11.30 22.53
CA ARG A 487 7.82 -11.19 22.70
C ARG A 487 7.11 -11.05 21.37
N LEU A 488 7.67 -10.24 20.48
CA LEU A 488 7.12 -9.97 19.16
C LEU A 488 8.06 -10.50 18.08
N PHE A 489 7.52 -11.09 17.02
CA PHE A 489 8.27 -11.62 15.88
C PHE A 489 7.65 -11.10 14.58
N LEU A 490 8.40 -10.27 13.86
CA LEU A 490 8.04 -9.82 12.52
C LEU A 490 8.58 -10.82 11.51
N ILE A 491 7.67 -11.47 10.77
CA ILE A 491 8.00 -12.50 9.78
C ILE A 491 7.73 -12.07 8.34
N ASP A 492 7.09 -10.92 8.12
CA ASP A 492 7.08 -10.29 6.80
C ASP A 492 8.45 -9.64 6.53
N VAL A 493 9.18 -10.26 5.60
CA VAL A 493 10.51 -9.85 5.18
C VAL A 493 10.51 -9.21 3.78
N GLY A 494 9.34 -8.78 3.28
CA GLY A 494 9.19 -8.09 2.02
C GLY A 494 9.63 -8.93 0.82
N MET A 495 9.17 -10.20 0.76
CA MET A 495 9.55 -11.11 -0.33
C MET A 495 8.84 -10.80 -1.65
N THR A 496 7.79 -9.99 -1.63
CA THR A 496 7.06 -9.52 -2.81
C THR A 496 8.00 -8.80 -3.79
N PRO A 497 7.86 -8.99 -5.12
CA PRO A 497 8.67 -8.27 -6.11
C PRO A 497 8.60 -6.75 -6.00
N GLU A 498 7.48 -6.19 -5.51
CA GLU A 498 7.32 -4.75 -5.30
C GLU A 498 8.27 -4.17 -4.25
N PHE A 499 8.48 -4.88 -3.12
CA PHE A 499 9.37 -4.43 -2.06
C PHE A 499 10.80 -4.92 -2.26
N ASP A 500 10.94 -6.19 -2.63
CA ASP A 500 12.21 -6.88 -2.89
C ASP A 500 13.28 -6.69 -1.81
N TYR A 501 12.87 -6.65 -0.53
CA TYR A 501 13.82 -6.53 0.58
C TYR A 501 14.58 -7.84 0.83
N SER A 502 13.97 -8.97 0.49
CA SER A 502 14.58 -10.30 0.56
C SER A 502 13.96 -11.24 -0.48
N LYS A 503 14.49 -12.47 -0.52
CA LYS A 503 13.88 -13.59 -1.28
C LYS A 503 12.96 -14.46 -0.41
N GLY A 504 12.62 -13.99 0.80
CA GLY A 504 11.78 -14.71 1.74
C GLY A 504 12.54 -15.42 2.86
N ALA A 505 11.83 -15.69 3.94
CA ALA A 505 12.32 -16.41 5.10
C ALA A 505 11.16 -17.15 5.80
N LEU A 506 11.46 -18.27 6.44
CA LEU A 506 10.56 -19.01 7.32
C LEU A 506 11.05 -18.86 8.76
N LEU A 507 10.14 -18.78 9.74
CA LEU A 507 10.50 -18.91 11.15
C LEU A 507 10.27 -20.36 11.59
N LEU A 508 11.34 -21.07 11.94
CA LEU A 508 11.26 -22.42 12.50
C LEU A 508 11.18 -22.32 14.03
N ILE A 509 10.14 -22.88 14.63
CA ILE A 509 9.94 -22.95 16.08
C ILE A 509 9.96 -24.43 16.47
N ASP A 510 10.98 -24.81 17.22
CA ASP A 510 11.29 -26.19 17.59
C ASP A 510 11.59 -26.30 19.09
N ARG A 511 11.58 -27.52 19.64
CA ARG A 511 12.00 -27.78 21.02
C ARG A 511 13.37 -28.45 21.06
N LYS A 512 14.33 -27.80 21.71
CA LYS A 512 15.70 -28.30 21.90
C LYS A 512 16.09 -28.21 23.37
N ASP A 513 16.49 -29.34 23.94
CA ASP A 513 16.93 -29.44 25.34
C ASP A 513 15.89 -28.92 26.35
N GLY A 514 14.60 -29.16 26.06
CA GLY A 514 13.48 -28.70 26.91
C GLY A 514 13.13 -27.21 26.76
N LEU A 515 13.80 -26.48 25.87
CA LEU A 515 13.53 -25.08 25.55
C LEU A 515 12.91 -24.96 24.15
N GLU A 516 12.04 -23.97 23.96
CA GLU A 516 11.61 -23.56 22.63
C GLU A 516 12.68 -22.67 21.99
N VAL A 517 12.91 -22.87 20.70
CA VAL A 517 13.93 -22.16 19.92
C VAL A 517 13.31 -21.66 18.63
N ALA A 518 13.49 -20.36 18.36
CA ALA A 518 13.02 -19.73 17.14
C ALA A 518 14.21 -19.41 16.23
N THR A 519 14.22 -19.99 15.02
CA THR A 519 15.32 -19.91 14.06
C THR A 519 14.77 -19.56 12.67
N PRO A 520 15.04 -18.34 12.15
CA PRO A 520 14.79 -18.00 10.76
C PRO A 520 15.62 -18.88 9.84
N LEU A 521 15.00 -19.28 8.73
CA LEU A 521 15.59 -19.95 7.58
C LEU A 521 15.35 -19.06 6.37
N ASP A 522 16.40 -18.49 5.78
CA ASP A 522 16.27 -17.68 4.56
C ASP A 522 16.29 -18.52 3.28
N ALA A 523 16.01 -17.88 2.15
CA ALA A 523 16.00 -18.53 0.83
C ALA A 523 17.36 -19.12 0.39
N SER A 524 18.48 -18.76 1.04
CA SER A 524 19.78 -19.39 0.78
C SER A 524 19.99 -20.67 1.58
N GLY A 525 19.10 -20.96 2.54
CA GLY A 525 19.21 -22.06 3.49
C GLY A 525 19.95 -21.70 4.77
N ALA A 526 20.35 -20.44 4.95
CA ALA A 526 21.05 -20.01 6.15
C ALA A 526 20.08 -19.98 7.35
N ARG A 527 20.59 -20.43 8.50
CA ARG A 527 19.83 -20.51 9.76
C ARG A 527 20.55 -19.72 10.84
N ARG A 528 19.83 -18.85 11.55
CA ARG A 528 20.39 -18.10 12.67
C ARG A 528 19.39 -17.96 13.81
N GLU A 529 19.63 -18.62 14.92
CA GLU A 529 18.76 -18.50 16.11
C GLU A 529 18.54 -17.03 16.49
N VAL A 530 17.28 -16.63 16.66
CA VAL A 530 16.89 -15.27 17.10
C VAL A 530 16.30 -15.26 18.51
N TRP A 531 15.85 -16.42 19.00
CA TRP A 531 15.30 -16.54 20.33
C TRP A 531 15.38 -17.97 20.85
N ARG A 532 15.55 -18.09 22.17
CA ARG A 532 15.49 -19.33 22.93
C ARG A 532 14.94 -19.04 24.32
N GLY A 533 14.02 -19.87 24.80
CA GLY A 533 13.44 -19.71 26.12
C GLY A 533 12.59 -20.90 26.56
N PRO A 534 12.08 -20.87 27.80
CA PRO A 534 11.18 -21.91 28.28
C PRO A 534 9.91 -21.94 27.44
N ALA A 535 9.35 -23.14 27.22
CA ALA A 535 8.04 -23.26 26.60
C ALA A 535 7.01 -22.52 27.47
N PRO A 536 6.22 -21.59 26.91
CA PRO A 536 5.17 -20.92 27.65
C PRO A 536 4.17 -21.96 28.15
N HIS A 537 3.86 -21.95 29.46
CA HIS A 537 3.04 -22.97 30.11
C HIS A 537 1.77 -23.32 29.32
N GLY A 538 1.57 -24.62 29.06
CA GLY A 538 0.37 -25.17 28.42
C GLY A 538 0.51 -26.63 28.00
N SER A 539 0.62 -27.52 28.99
CA SER A 539 0.27 -28.94 28.93
C SER A 539 -1.22 -29.14 28.66
#